data_AF-A0A5S5CGV1-F1
#
_entry.id   AF-A0A5S5CGV1-F1
#
_cell.length_a   1.000
_cell.length_b   1.000
_cell.length_c   1.000
_cell.angle_alpha   90.00
_cell.angle_beta   90.00
_cell.angle_gamma   90.00
#
_symmetry.space_group_name_H-M   'P 1'
#
loop_
_entity.id
_entity.type
_entity.pdbx_description
1 polymer ?
#
loop_
_entity_poly.entity_id
_entity_poly.type
_entity_poly.pdbx_seq_one_letter_code
_entity_poly.pdbx_strand_id
1 'polypeptide(L)'
;MLRAAITHRSVLPFRYAVDDRTVRIRLKAACGDLTGCTLLYGDKFQWSRRQKVQMRVIASDGLHDYWQADVVPEDRRLCYAFYLESGKEGLWFTEKGFFVTHAEETHPLDYFEFPFLHHTERIDPPA
;
A
#
# COMPACT_ATOMS: atom_id res chain seq x y z
N MET A 1 17.49 -1.52 5.27
CA MET A 1 16.51 -1.09 4.24
C MET A 1 17.18 -0.71 2.91
N LEU A 2 17.19 -1.63 1.96
CA LEU A 2 17.63 -1.46 0.57
C LEU A 2 16.51 -0.85 -0.29
N ARG A 3 16.47 0.50 -0.34
CA ARG A 3 15.39 1.26 -1.01
C ARG A 3 15.19 0.91 -2.48
N ALA A 4 16.27 0.58 -3.20
CA ALA A 4 16.21 0.21 -4.61
C ALA A 4 15.45 -1.11 -4.88
N ALA A 5 15.30 -1.97 -3.87
CA ALA A 5 14.54 -3.23 -3.97
C ALA A 5 13.06 -3.08 -3.62
N ILE A 6 12.66 -1.91 -3.11
CA ILE A 6 11.28 -1.61 -2.74
C ILE A 6 10.51 -1.20 -3.99
N THR A 7 9.39 -1.85 -4.25
CA THR A 7 8.57 -1.58 -5.43
C THR A 7 7.09 -1.66 -5.11
N HIS A 8 6.39 -0.58 -5.47
CA HIS A 8 4.95 -0.52 -5.60
C HIS A 8 4.62 0.44 -6.74
N ARG A 9 3.54 0.14 -7.47
CA ARG A 9 2.84 1.11 -8.32
C ARG A 9 1.35 0.86 -8.14
N SER A 10 0.51 1.89 -8.24
CA SER A 10 -0.95 1.72 -8.18
C SER A 10 -1.50 1.16 -9.50
N VAL A 11 -1.06 -0.04 -9.87
CA VAL A 11 -1.46 -0.83 -11.03
C VAL A 11 -1.31 -2.33 -10.71
N LEU A 12 -1.81 -3.21 -11.58
CA LEU A 12 -1.55 -4.64 -11.48
C LEU A 12 -0.03 -4.94 -11.55
N PRO A 13 0.47 -5.96 -10.82
CA PRO A 13 -0.24 -6.83 -9.88
C PRO A 13 -0.25 -6.28 -8.43
N PHE A 14 0.16 -5.04 -8.22
CA PHE A 14 0.39 -4.46 -6.90
C PHE A 14 -0.87 -3.88 -6.25
N ARG A 15 -1.86 -3.49 -7.04
CA ARG A 15 -3.16 -3.06 -6.52
C ARG A 15 -4.29 -3.53 -7.44
N TYR A 16 -5.32 -4.15 -6.87
CA TYR A 16 -6.51 -4.56 -7.63
C TYR A 16 -7.74 -4.78 -6.74
N ALA A 17 -8.91 -4.70 -7.38
CA ALA A 17 -10.19 -5.07 -6.78
C ALA A 17 -10.27 -6.60 -6.61
N VAL A 18 -10.47 -7.05 -5.37
CA VAL A 18 -10.77 -8.46 -5.07
C VAL A 18 -12.25 -8.73 -5.29
N ASP A 19 -13.08 -7.79 -4.85
CA ASP A 19 -14.53 -7.79 -5.00
C ASP A 19 -15.02 -6.33 -5.10
N ASP A 20 -16.34 -6.10 -5.05
CA ASP A 20 -16.95 -4.77 -5.23
C ASP A 20 -16.67 -3.79 -4.07
N ARG A 21 -15.98 -4.24 -3.01
CA ARG A 21 -15.70 -3.48 -1.79
C ARG A 21 -14.23 -3.52 -1.39
N THR A 22 -13.51 -4.59 -1.73
CA THR A 22 -12.18 -4.88 -1.19
C THR A 22 -11.11 -4.59 -2.23
N VAL A 23 -10.13 -3.78 -1.84
CA VAL A 23 -8.94 -3.48 -2.62
C VAL A 23 -7.75 -4.20 -1.98
N ARG A 24 -7.07 -5.04 -2.76
CA ARG A 24 -5.82 -5.66 -2.36
C ARG A 24 -4.66 -4.78 -2.76
N ILE A 25 -3.74 -4.55 -1.83
CA ILE A 25 -2.52 -3.78 -2.02
C ILE A 25 -1.32 -4.64 -1.66
N ARG A 26 -0.28 -4.59 -2.49
CA ARG A 26 0.98 -5.31 -2.32
C ARG A 26 2.18 -4.39 -2.41
N LEU A 27 3.22 -4.73 -1.68
CA LEU A 27 4.54 -4.11 -1.76
C LEU A 27 5.57 -5.23 -1.94
N LYS A 28 6.53 -5.04 -2.84
CA LYS A 28 7.71 -5.91 -2.95
C LYS A 28 8.89 -5.21 -2.26
N ALA A 29 9.66 -5.94 -1.46
CA ALA A 29 10.91 -5.46 -0.86
C ALA A 29 11.97 -6.56 -0.89
N ALA A 30 13.25 -6.25 -0.63
CA ALA A 30 14.27 -7.28 -0.52
C ALA A 30 13.94 -8.27 0.61
N CYS A 31 14.22 -9.55 0.38
CA CYS A 31 13.93 -10.63 1.33
C CYS A 31 14.64 -10.37 2.67
N GLY A 32 13.88 -10.38 3.77
CA GLY A 32 14.38 -10.15 5.13
C GLY A 32 14.81 -8.73 5.45
N ASP A 33 14.66 -7.78 4.52
CA ASP A 33 15.14 -6.40 4.71
C ASP A 33 14.16 -5.52 5.50
N LEU A 34 12.86 -5.84 5.48
CA LEU A 34 11.84 -5.18 6.28
C LEU A 34 11.44 -6.04 7.48
N THR A 35 11.40 -5.42 8.66
CA THR A 35 10.85 -6.03 9.88
C THR A 35 9.36 -5.75 10.06
N GLY A 36 8.84 -4.71 9.39
CA GLY A 36 7.44 -4.32 9.44
C GLY A 36 7.02 -3.49 8.23
N CYS A 37 5.74 -3.56 7.89
CA CYS A 37 5.15 -2.73 6.85
C CYS A 37 3.70 -2.41 7.25
N THR A 38 3.44 -1.13 7.48
CA THR A 38 2.10 -0.62 7.79
C THR A 38 1.56 0.14 6.59
N LEU A 39 0.34 -0.18 6.16
CA LEU A 39 -0.39 0.58 5.16
C LEU A 39 -1.22 1.66 5.87
N LEU A 40 -0.94 2.93 5.59
CA LEU A 40 -1.81 4.07 5.92
C LEU A 40 -2.75 4.29 4.74
N TYR A 41 -4.06 4.29 4.96
CA TYR A 41 -5.03 4.43 3.88
C TYR A 41 -6.26 5.23 4.29
N GLY A 42 -6.96 5.81 3.32
CA GLY A 42 -8.21 6.53 3.54
C GLY A 42 -8.73 7.21 2.28
N ASP A 43 -9.72 8.07 2.45
CA ASP A 43 -10.21 8.95 1.40
C ASP A 43 -9.46 10.29 1.44
N LYS A 44 -8.95 10.78 0.29
CA LYS A 44 -8.19 12.04 0.24
C LYS A 44 -8.99 13.28 0.59
N PHE A 45 -10.32 13.25 0.41
CA PHE A 45 -11.25 14.31 0.79
C PHE A 45 -11.70 14.20 2.25
N GLN A 46 -11.53 13.03 2.89
CA GLN A 46 -11.84 12.78 4.29
C GLN A 46 -10.62 12.26 5.06
N TRP A 47 -9.44 12.85 4.83
CA TRP A 47 -8.16 12.33 5.32
C TRP A 47 -8.04 12.23 6.85
N SER A 48 -8.85 12.99 7.58
CA SER A 48 -8.96 12.87 9.04
C SER A 48 -9.43 11.49 9.50
N ARG A 49 -10.14 10.74 8.66
CA ARG A 49 -10.64 9.37 8.92
C ARG A 49 -9.69 8.27 8.46
N ARG A 50 -8.47 8.60 8.04
CA ARG A 50 -7.47 7.62 7.61
C ARG A 50 -7.26 6.53 8.67
N GLN A 51 -7.01 5.33 8.19
CA GLN A 51 -6.79 4.13 8.99
C GLN A 51 -5.41 3.55 8.71
N LYS A 52 -4.95 2.69 9.61
CA LYS A 52 -3.71 1.94 9.46
C LYS A 52 -4.01 0.45 9.52
N VAL A 53 -3.34 -0.34 8.70
CA VAL A 53 -3.38 -1.80 8.77
C VAL A 53 -1.98 -2.36 8.61
N GLN A 54 -1.65 -3.38 9.41
CA GLN A 54 -0.39 -4.12 9.25
C GLN A 54 -0.47 -4.98 8.00
N MET A 55 0.54 -4.88 7.15
CA MET A 55 0.72 -5.78 6.01
C MET A 55 1.42 -7.05 6.47
N ARG A 56 1.13 -8.17 5.80
CA ARG A 56 1.77 -9.47 6.05
C ARG A 56 2.57 -9.91 4.84
N VAL A 57 3.69 -10.61 5.06
CA VAL A 57 4.37 -11.33 4.00
C VAL A 57 3.50 -12.52 3.57
N ILE A 58 3.19 -12.60 2.27
CA ILE A 58 2.39 -13.69 1.69
C ILE A 58 3.24 -14.71 0.93
N ALA A 59 4.43 -14.30 0.51
CA ALA A 59 5.35 -15.11 -0.26
C ALA A 59 6.75 -14.48 -0.19
N SER A 60 7.75 -15.33 -0.39
CA SER A 60 9.14 -14.93 -0.58
C SER A 60 9.72 -15.78 -1.71
N ASP A 61 10.49 -15.16 -2.62
CA ASP A 61 11.11 -15.85 -3.76
C ASP A 61 12.63 -16.11 -3.56
N GLY A 62 13.14 -15.84 -2.35
CA GLY A 62 14.56 -15.89 -2.01
C GLY A 62 15.32 -14.58 -2.26
N LEU A 63 14.78 -13.67 -3.07
CA LEU A 63 15.32 -12.32 -3.32
C LEU A 63 14.42 -11.22 -2.77
N HIS A 64 13.11 -11.45 -2.76
CA HIS A 64 12.10 -10.49 -2.35
C HIS A 64 11.07 -11.12 -1.41
N ASP A 65 10.57 -10.28 -0.50
CA ASP A 65 9.34 -10.51 0.25
C ASP A 65 8.19 -9.74 -0.39
N TYR A 66 7.04 -10.40 -0.47
CA TYR A 66 5.80 -9.83 -0.99
C TYR A 66 4.84 -9.57 0.16
N TRP A 67 4.71 -8.29 0.52
CA TRP A 67 3.82 -7.82 1.57
C TRP A 67 2.44 -7.55 0.99
N GLN A 68 1.37 -7.87 1.73
CA GLN A 68 -0.01 -7.67 1.30
C GLN A 68 -0.93 -7.21 2.44
N ALA A 69 -1.88 -6.34 2.11
CA ALA A 69 -3.06 -6.05 2.90
C ALA A 69 -4.29 -5.91 1.99
N ASP A 70 -5.45 -6.26 2.53
CA ASP A 70 -6.76 -6.08 1.90
C ASP A 70 -7.50 -5.01 2.71
N VAL A 71 -8.03 -3.99 2.04
CA VAL A 71 -8.70 -2.84 2.66
C VAL A 71 -10.04 -2.56 2.02
N VAL A 72 -10.96 -1.99 2.80
CA VAL A 72 -12.31 -1.61 2.33
C VAL A 72 -12.44 -0.08 2.37
N PRO A 73 -12.25 0.64 1.25
CA PRO A 73 -12.49 2.07 1.20
C PRO A 73 -13.97 2.41 1.41
N GLU A 74 -14.28 3.26 2.41
CA GLU A 74 -15.66 3.67 2.73
C GLU A 74 -16.40 4.26 1.52
N ASP A 75 -15.76 5.19 0.82
CA ASP A 75 -16.34 5.91 -0.33
C ASP A 75 -15.99 5.28 -1.69
N ARG A 76 -15.45 4.05 -1.71
CA ARG A 76 -14.86 3.40 -2.90
C ARG A 76 -13.68 4.15 -3.52
N ARG A 77 -13.19 5.21 -2.89
CA ARG A 77 -11.97 5.94 -3.27
C ARG A 77 -10.89 5.61 -2.24
N LEU A 78 -9.66 5.48 -2.69
CA LEU A 78 -8.56 5.10 -1.82
C LEU A 78 -7.32 5.93 -2.13
N CYS A 79 -6.71 6.45 -1.08
CA CYS A 79 -5.44 7.13 -1.06
C CYS A 79 -4.60 6.49 0.04
N TYR A 80 -3.35 6.14 -0.25
CA TYR A 80 -2.55 5.33 0.67
C TYR A 80 -1.03 5.48 0.52
N ALA A 81 -0.33 5.24 1.62
CA ALA A 81 1.12 5.23 1.72
C ALA A 81 1.60 4.06 2.58
N PHE A 82 2.86 3.68 2.41
CA PHE A 82 3.47 2.63 3.20
C PHE A 82 4.40 3.25 4.25
N TYR A 83 4.28 2.80 5.48
CA TYR A 83 5.31 3.00 6.50
C TYR A 83 6.11 1.72 6.64
N LEU A 84 7.41 1.80 6.36
CA LEU A 84 8.32 0.68 6.26
C LEU A 84 9.26 0.72 7.45
N GLU A 85 9.47 -0.44 8.06
CA GLU A 85 10.31 -0.58 9.26
C GLU A 85 11.42 -1.60 8.98
N SER A 86 12.64 -1.28 9.40
CA SER A 86 13.81 -2.14 9.31
C SER A 86 14.64 -1.98 10.59
N GLY A 87 14.33 -2.80 11.59
CA GLY A 87 14.91 -2.70 12.92
C GLY A 87 14.48 -1.42 13.64
N LYS A 88 15.39 -0.45 13.80
CA LYS A 88 15.11 0.87 14.44
C LYS A 88 14.81 1.97 13.43
N GLU A 89 14.98 1.70 12.13
CA GLU A 89 14.73 2.66 11.07
C GLU A 89 13.29 2.57 10.58
N GLY A 90 12.67 3.73 10.37
CA GLY A 90 11.34 3.86 9.79
C GLY A 90 11.35 4.83 8.61
N LEU A 91 10.61 4.51 7.54
CA LEU A 91 10.58 5.30 6.31
C LEU A 91 9.19 5.26 5.68
N TRP A 92 8.70 6.41 5.24
CA TRP A 92 7.51 6.49 4.41
C TRP A 92 7.85 6.25 2.95
N PHE A 93 7.02 5.48 2.27
CA PHE A 93 7.06 5.28 0.84
C PHE A 93 5.72 5.69 0.22
N THR A 94 5.79 6.69 -0.66
CA THR A 94 4.65 7.31 -1.35
C THR A 94 4.90 7.34 -2.85
N GLU A 95 3.95 7.85 -3.64
CA GLU A 95 4.12 7.98 -5.08
C GLU A 95 5.26 8.94 -5.46
N LYS A 96 5.55 9.92 -4.60
CA LYS A 96 6.70 10.84 -4.76
C LYS A 96 8.05 10.28 -4.29
N GLY A 97 8.08 9.11 -3.65
CA GLY A 97 9.31 8.46 -3.21
C GLY A 97 9.38 8.25 -1.70
N PHE A 98 10.58 8.37 -1.14
CA PHE A 98 10.90 7.99 0.23
C PHE A 98 11.13 9.18 1.17
N PHE A 99 10.56 9.15 2.37
CA PHE A 99 10.62 10.24 3.35
C PHE A 99 10.87 9.72 4.77
N VAL A 100 11.81 10.34 5.51
CA VAL A 100 12.16 9.94 6.89
C VAL A 100 11.19 10.53 7.90
N THR A 101 10.91 11.82 7.79
CA THR A 101 9.97 12.52 8.67
C THR A 101 8.57 12.44 8.08
N HIS A 102 7.64 11.98 8.91
CA HIS A 102 6.23 12.24 8.70
C HIS A 102 6.03 13.73 8.95
N ALA A 103 5.90 14.55 7.90
CA ALA A 103 5.20 15.80 8.13
C ALA A 103 3.77 15.37 8.44
N GLU A 104 3.29 15.66 9.64
CA GLU A 104 1.91 15.48 10.09
C GLU A 104 0.90 16.26 9.19
N GLU A 105 1.39 16.88 8.11
CA GLU A 105 0.70 17.69 7.12
C GLU A 105 1.01 17.26 5.67
N THR A 106 1.54 16.05 5.43
CA THR A 106 1.69 15.56 4.04
C THR A 106 0.31 15.40 3.42
N HIS A 107 -0.02 16.33 2.51
CA HIS A 107 -1.24 16.28 1.72
C HIS A 107 -1.37 14.89 1.08
N PRO A 108 -2.55 14.25 1.12
CA PRO A 108 -2.79 12.96 0.46
C PRO A 108 -2.48 12.99 -1.05
N LEU A 109 -2.27 14.18 -1.63
CA LEU A 109 -1.84 14.41 -3.01
C LEU A 109 -0.48 13.78 -3.37
N ASP A 110 0.34 13.40 -2.38
CA ASP A 110 1.65 12.79 -2.61
C ASP A 110 1.64 11.27 -2.49
N TYR A 111 0.48 10.69 -2.17
CA TYR A 111 0.28 9.27 -1.90
C TYR A 111 -0.22 8.54 -3.14
N PHE A 112 -0.13 7.22 -3.11
CA PHE A 112 -0.71 6.40 -4.18
C PHE A 112 -2.23 6.51 -4.12
N GLU A 113 -2.85 6.60 -5.30
CA GLU A 113 -4.30 6.67 -5.41
C GLU A 113 -4.88 5.48 -6.15
N PHE A 114 -6.05 5.03 -5.72
CA PHE A 114 -6.98 4.25 -6.51
C PHE A 114 -8.28 5.06 -6.62
N PRO A 115 -8.48 5.75 -7.76
CA PRO A 115 -9.47 6.83 -7.87
C PRO A 115 -10.90 6.39 -7.54
N PHE A 116 -11.30 5.20 -8.00
CA PHE A 116 -12.62 4.67 -7.74
C PHE A 116 -12.66 3.15 -7.97
N LEU A 117 -13.20 2.41 -7.01
CA LEU A 117 -13.50 0.98 -7.13
C LEU A 117 -14.75 0.80 -7.98
N HIS A 118 -14.56 0.68 -9.29
CA HIS A 118 -15.63 0.37 -10.23
C HIS A 118 -15.87 -1.15 -10.30
N HIS A 119 -17.13 -1.58 -10.37
CA HIS A 119 -17.48 -3.02 -10.39
C HIS A 119 -16.87 -3.77 -11.59
N THR A 120 -16.62 -3.08 -12.71
CA THR A 120 -15.99 -3.67 -13.91
C THR A 120 -14.50 -3.92 -13.75
N GLU A 121 -13.86 -3.38 -12.72
CA GLU A 121 -12.43 -3.64 -12.44
C GLU A 121 -12.23 -4.90 -11.61
N ARG A 122 -13.32 -5.54 -11.16
CA ARG A 122 -13.27 -6.83 -10.48
C ARG A 122 -12.70 -7.90 -11.42
N ILE A 123 -11.69 -8.62 -10.93
CA ILE A 123 -11.18 -9.80 -11.62
C ILE A 123 -12.11 -10.97 -11.31
N ASP A 124 -12.89 -11.40 -12.29
CA ASP A 124 -13.94 -12.42 -12.15
C ASP A 124 -13.78 -13.53 -13.21
N PRO A 125 -12.84 -14.47 -13.03
CA PRO A 125 -12.63 -15.57 -13.95
C PRO A 125 -13.77 -16.61 -13.81
N PRO A 126 -14.14 -17.32 -14.89
CA PRO A 126 -15.08 -18.45 -14.82
C PRO A 126 -14.60 -19.54 -13.85
N ALA A 127 -15.56 -20.22 -13.22
CA ALA A 127 -15.32 -21.36 -12.32
C ALA A 127 -14.79 -22.61 -13.05
#